data_AF-A0A356AUJ4-F1
#
_entry.id   AF-A0A356AUJ4-F1
#
_cell.length_a   1.000
_cell.length_b   1.000
_cell.length_c   1.000
_cell.angle_alpha   90.00
_cell.angle_beta   90.00
_cell.angle_gamma   90.00
#
_symmetry.space_group_name_H-M   'P 1'
#
loop_
_entity.id
_entity.type
_entity.pdbx_description
1 polymer ?
#
loop_
_entity_poly.entity_id
_entity_poly.type
_entity_poly.pdbx_seq_one_letter_code
_entity_poly.pdbx_strand_id
1 'polypeptide(L)' 'IIGRRGETLDSIQFLAGLVVNKNNEIYKKVIVDTENYREKRKQTLVNLANRLAKKVSRTGKNHTFEPMNPYER' A
#
# COMPACT_ATOMS: atom_id res chain seq x y z
N ILE A 1 0.31 -10.00 12.33
CA ILE A 1 1.54 -10.33 11.57
C ILE A 1 1.80 -9.36 10.40
N ILE A 2 0.78 -8.90 9.66
CA ILE A 2 0.92 -8.07 8.44
C ILE A 2 1.33 -6.60 8.72
N GLY A 3 1.28 -6.13 9.97
CA GLY A 3 1.59 -4.74 10.34
C GLY A 3 0.45 -3.75 10.09
N ARG A 4 0.61 -2.51 10.53
CA ARG A 4 -0.37 -1.43 10.26
C ARG A 4 -0.33 -1.13 8.76
N ARG A 5 -1.47 -1.19 8.07
CA ARG A 5 -1.58 -0.90 6.61
C ARG A 5 -0.63 -1.70 5.69
N GLY A 6 -0.11 -2.84 6.15
CA GLY A 6 0.79 -3.67 5.33
C GLY A 6 2.26 -3.28 5.39
N GLU A 7 2.66 -2.36 6.29
CA GLU A 7 4.05 -1.92 6.43
C GLU A 7 5.03 -3.08 6.65
N THR A 8 4.65 -4.11 7.40
CA THR A 8 5.50 -5.28 7.63
C THR A 8 5.64 -6.12 6.37
N LEU A 9 4.57 -6.27 5.58
CA LEU A 9 4.59 -6.99 4.31
C LEU A 9 5.53 -6.29 3.30
N ASP A 10 5.45 -4.97 3.22
CA ASP A 10 6.33 -4.16 2.37
C ASP A 10 7.79 -4.22 2.84
N SER A 11 8.03 -4.19 4.15
CA SER A 11 9.37 -4.34 4.73
C SER A 11 9.99 -5.70 4.42
N ILE A 12 9.21 -6.78 4.53
CA ILE A 12 9.65 -8.13 4.18
C ILE A 12 9.94 -8.23 2.69
N GLN A 13 9.07 -7.68 1.83
CA GLN A 13 9.30 -7.65 0.39
C GLN A 13 10.60 -6.94 0.04
N PHE A 14 10.88 -5.80 0.68
CA PHE A 14 12.09 -5.04 0.47
C PHE A 14 13.35 -5.85 0.86
N LEU A 15 13.35 -6.43 2.06
CA LEU A 15 14.47 -7.24 2.54
C LEU A 15 14.68 -8.50 1.68
N ALA A 16 13.60 -9.18 1.30
CA ALA A 16 13.66 -10.33 0.40
C ALA A 16 14.24 -9.94 -0.97
N GLY A 17 13.81 -8.79 -1.52
CA GLY A 17 14.37 -8.25 -2.76
C GLY A 17 15.86 -7.96 -2.67
N LEU A 18 16.33 -7.38 -1.57
CA LEU A 18 17.75 -7.13 -1.33
C LEU A 18 18.54 -8.44 -1.25
N VAL A 19 18.06 -9.41 -0.48
CA VAL A 19 18.73 -10.71 -0.30
C VAL A 19 18.80 -11.46 -1.63
N VAL A 20 17.70 -11.51 -2.39
CA VAL A 20 17.66 -12.19 -3.69
C VAL A 20 18.61 -11.53 -4.68
N ASN A 21 18.70 -10.20 -4.71
CA ASN A 21 19.49 -9.50 -5.72
C ASN A 21 20.96 -9.23 -5.32
N LYS A 22 21.37 -9.51 -4.07
CA LYS A 22 22.70 -9.15 -3.53
C LYS A 22 23.87 -9.63 -4.41
N ASN A 23 23.76 -10.81 -5.01
CA ASN A 23 24.82 -11.42 -5.82
C ASN A 23 24.34 -11.84 -7.22
N ASN A 24 23.24 -11.26 -7.71
CA ASN A 24 22.73 -11.57 -9.05
C ASN A 24 23.11 -10.45 -10.03
N GLU A 25 23.71 -10.81 -11.16
CA GLU A 25 23.96 -9.89 -12.28
C GLU A 25 22.64 -9.48 -12.97
N ILE A 26 21.60 -10.32 -12.86
CA ILE A 26 20.28 -10.07 -13.43
C ILE A 26 19.29 -9.75 -12.31
N TYR A 27 18.66 -8.58 -12.41
CA TYR A 27 17.65 -8.14 -11.46
C TYR A 27 16.41 -9.06 -11.50
N LYS A 28 16.04 -9.59 -10.34
CA LYS A 28 14.82 -10.38 -10.13
C LYS A 28 13.81 -9.58 -9.31
N LYS A 29 12.61 -9.40 -9.87
CA LYS A 29 11.49 -8.76 -9.18
C LYS A 29 10.87 -9.73 -8.18
N VAL A 30 10.91 -9.37 -6.89
CA VAL A 30 10.28 -10.14 -5.82
C VAL A 30 8.99 -9.43 -5.38
N ILE A 31 7.88 -10.17 -5.37
CA ILE A 31 6.59 -9.68 -4.88
C ILE A 31 6.17 -10.59 -3.73
N VAL A 32 5.87 -9.98 -2.58
CA VAL A 32 5.32 -10.67 -1.42
C VAL A 32 3.89 -10.20 -1.23
N ASP A 33 2.96 -11.15 -1.24
CA ASP A 33 1.54 -10.92 -0.98
C ASP A 33 1.01 -12.01 -0.05
N THR A 34 -0.02 -11.67 0.71
CA THR A 34 -0.68 -12.57 1.67
C THR A 34 -2.18 -12.48 1.46
N GLU A 35 -2.83 -13.59 1.07
CA GLU A 35 -4.28 -13.69 0.91
C GLU A 35 -4.96 -12.51 0.17
N ASN A 36 -4.37 -12.06 -0.94
CA ASN A 36 -4.82 -10.90 -1.73
C ASN A 36 -4.96 -9.61 -0.90
N TYR A 37 -4.07 -9.41 0.08
CA TYR A 37 -4.07 -8.23 0.94
C TYR A 37 -3.99 -6.95 0.10
N ARG A 38 -3.12 -6.93 -0.92
CA ARG A 38 -2.93 -5.76 -1.79
C ARG A 38 -4.23 -5.33 -2.47
N GLU A 39 -5.00 -6.28 -3.00
CA GLU A 39 -6.27 -6.00 -3.66
C GLU A 39 -7.34 -5.53 -2.66
N LYS A 40 -7.47 -6.21 -1.52
CA LYS A 40 -8.40 -5.80 -0.43
C LYS A 40 -8.07 -4.40 0.08
N ARG A 41 -6.78 -4.07 0.18
CA ARG A 41 -6.29 -2.76 0.62
C ARG A 41 -6.65 -1.67 -0.39
N LYS A 42 -6.41 -1.92 -1.68
CA LYS A 42 -6.80 -1.04 -2.77
C LYS A 42 -8.31 -0.73 -2.73
N GLN A 43 -9.16 -1.75 -2.62
CA GLN A 43 -10.60 -1.55 -2.54
C GLN A 43 -11.01 -0.71 -1.32
N THR A 44 -10.33 -0.91 -0.18
CA THR A 44 -10.58 -0.13 1.04
C THR A 44 -10.23 1.35 0.85
N LEU A 45 -9.12 1.66 0.17
CA LEU A 45 -8.70 3.03 -0.13
C LEU A 45 -9.66 3.71 -1.12
N VAL A 46 -10.10 3.01 -2.16
CA VAL A 46 -11.11 3.51 -3.10
C VAL A 46 -12.42 3.84 -2.38
N ASN A 47 -12.87 2.96 -1.48
CA ASN A 47 -14.07 3.20 -0.69
C ASN A 47 -13.92 4.40 0.24
N LEU A 48 -12.75 4.57 0.86
CA LEU A 48 -12.43 5.74 1.69
C LEU A 48 -12.47 7.03 0.87
N ALA A 49 -11.82 7.04 -0.30
CA ALA A 49 -11.79 8.19 -1.19
C ALA A 49 -13.19 8.59 -1.64
N ASN A 50 -14.02 7.64 -2.07
CA ASN A 50 -15.41 7.89 -2.45
C ASN A 50 -16.25 8.46 -1.30
N ARG A 51 -16.07 7.93 -0.09
CA ARG A 51 -16.78 8.43 1.11
C ARG A 51 -16.37 9.86 1.44
N LEU A 52 -15.08 10.16 1.36
CA LEU A 52 -14.56 11.50 1.64
C LEU A 52 -14.97 12.50 0.57
N ALA A 53 -14.92 12.13 -0.72
CA ALA A 53 -15.41 12.95 -1.81
C ALA A 53 -16.88 13.35 -1.62
N LYS A 54 -17.75 12.40 -1.26
CA LYS A 54 -19.16 12.67 -0.93
C LYS A 54 -19.30 13.61 0.28
N LYS A 55 -18.46 13.45 1.31
CA LYS A 55 -18.47 14.30 2.49
C LYS A 55 -18.06 15.74 2.16
N VAL A 56 -16.94 15.91 1.46
CA VAL A 56 -16.42 17.22 1.04
C VAL A 56 -17.40 17.92 0.11
N SER A 57 -18.00 17.19 -0.85
CA SER A 57 -19.02 17.72 -1.75
C SER A 57 -20.25 18.25 -1.01
N ARG A 58 -20.64 17.63 0.12
CA ARG A 58 -21.78 18.07 0.94
C ARG A 58 -21.44 19.21 1.89
N THR A 59 -20.23 19.22 2.47
CA THR A 59 -19.87 20.17 3.54
C THR A 59 -19.07 21.36 3.05
N GLY A 60 -18.46 21.28 1.88
CA GLY A 60 -17.50 22.27 1.36
C GLY A 60 -16.18 22.35 2.14
N LYS A 61 -15.96 21.48 3.15
CA LYS A 61 -14.76 21.51 3.99
C LYS A 61 -13.69 20.60 3.42
N ASN A 62 -12.47 21.13 3.27
CA ASN A 62 -11.31 20.37 2.83
C ASN A 62 -11.00 19.21 3.79
N HIS A 63 -10.51 18.10 3.23
CA HIS A 63 -10.06 16.94 4.00
C HIS A 63 -8.64 16.57 3.57
N THR A 64 -7.72 16.54 4.53
CA THR A 64 -6.34 16.08 4.31
C THR A 64 -6.25 14.59 4.65
N PHE A 65 -5.68 13.80 3.75
CA PHE A 65 -5.42 12.39 4.03
C PHE A 65 -4.23 12.25 4.98
N GLU A 66 -4.21 11.16 5.75
CA GLU A 66 -2.99 10.77 6.42
C GLU A 66 -1.91 10.40 5.40
N PRO A 67 -0.61 10.52 5.74
CA PRO A 67 0.47 10.05 4.88
C PRO A 67 0.27 8.59 4.47
N MET A 68 0.47 8.33 3.18
CA MET A 68 0.36 7.02 2.55
C MET A 68 1.64 6.72 1.76
N ASN A 69 1.96 5.43 1.63
CA ASN A 69 3.05 4.93 0.78
C ASN A 69 2.80 5.40 -0.67
N PRO A 70 3.82 5.78 -1.47
CA PRO A 70 3.66 6.09 -2.89
C PRO A 70 2.81 5.10 -3.70
N TYR A 71 2.81 3.81 -3.37
CA TYR A 71 1.96 2.81 -4.04
C TYR A 71 0.46 2.93 -3.69
N GLU A 72 0.13 3.62 -2.60
CA GLU A 72 -1.22 3.81 -2.08
C GLU A 72 -1.76 5.24 -2.32
N ARG A 73 -0.91 6.18 -2.75
CA ARG A 73 -1.27 7.58 -3.02
C ARG A 73 -1.84 7.74 -4.42
#